data_AF-A0A951RGU6-F1
#
_entry.id   AF-A0A951RGU6-F1
#
_cell.length_a   1.000
_cell.length_b   1.000
_cell.length_c   1.000
_cell.angle_alpha   90.00
_cell.angle_beta   90.00
_cell.angle_gamma   90.00
#
_symmetry.space_group_name_H-M   'P 1'
#
loop_
_entity.id
_entity.type
_entity.pdbx_description
1 polymer ?
#
loop_
_entity_poly.entity_id
_entity_poly.type
_entity_poly.pdbx_seq_one_letter_code
_entity_poly.pdbx_strand_id
1 'polypeptide(L)'
;MKTLVTKNFKSKLNRMGVKRIFLAPLFILSLLILSTNVTFAHCDPMDGPLVKEAKIALERNNMNYVLKWVLPQYETEIKDAFILTMKVRNLSSDARNLADKYFFETVVRVHRSGEGVPFTGIKPSGTPVDEKIVAADKSIETGTLSPLKGFVTKEMLPELEVRFNKVMSLKGFDVNNVKAGREYIEAYVQFFKFAEGEEEGHVHQESHN
;
A
#
# COMPACT_ATOMS: atom_id res chain seq x y z
N MET A 1 -49.83 -31.10 -65.54
CA MET A 1 -50.86 -31.89 -64.82
C MET A 1 -51.12 -31.19 -63.49
N LYS A 2 -52.37 -30.67 -63.29
CA LYS A 2 -53.16 -30.55 -62.04
C LYS A 2 -52.40 -30.35 -60.70
N THR A 3 -52.70 -29.46 -59.74
CA THR A 3 -53.76 -28.48 -59.45
C THR A 3 -53.43 -27.86 -58.07
N LEU A 4 -53.97 -26.66 -57.77
CA LEU A 4 -54.56 -26.20 -56.48
C LEU A 4 -53.64 -25.96 -55.24
N VAL A 5 -53.52 -24.73 -54.70
CA VAL A 5 -54.48 -23.99 -53.79
C VAL A 5 -54.56 -24.75 -52.45
N THR A 6 -54.25 -24.28 -51.24
CA THR A 6 -54.32 -23.00 -50.47
C THR A 6 -53.68 -23.28 -49.08
N LYS A 7 -53.31 -22.38 -48.17
CA LYS A 7 -54.05 -21.28 -47.53
C LYS A 7 -53.08 -20.29 -46.85
N ASN A 8 -53.49 -19.03 -46.88
CA ASN A 8 -53.03 -17.92 -46.08
C ASN A 8 -53.12 -18.17 -44.57
N PHE A 9 -52.17 -17.63 -43.81
CA PHE A 9 -52.52 -16.86 -42.61
C PHE A 9 -51.63 -15.63 -42.50
N LYS A 10 -52.20 -14.46 -42.83
CA LYS A 10 -51.66 -13.16 -42.44
C LYS A 10 -51.80 -13.03 -40.92
N SER A 11 -50.74 -12.65 -40.23
CA SER A 11 -50.89 -11.64 -39.18
C SER A 11 -49.71 -10.66 -39.23
N LYS A 12 -50.11 -9.45 -39.58
CA LYS A 12 -49.34 -8.21 -39.57
C LYS A 12 -49.24 -7.80 -38.10
N LEU A 13 -48.05 -7.52 -37.58
CA LEU A 13 -47.89 -6.43 -36.61
C LEU A 13 -46.43 -5.96 -36.57
N ASN A 14 -46.16 -4.92 -37.35
CA ASN A 14 -45.07 -3.99 -37.06
C ASN A 14 -45.31 -3.36 -35.68
N ARG A 15 -44.30 -3.32 -34.80
CA ARG A 15 -43.90 -2.07 -34.14
C ARG A 15 -42.64 -2.22 -33.29
N MET A 16 -41.87 -1.13 -33.34
CA MET A 16 -40.86 -0.67 -32.40
C MET A 16 -39.45 -1.23 -32.61
N GLY A 17 -38.70 -0.51 -33.45
CA GLY A 17 -37.26 -0.57 -33.48
C GLY A 17 -36.68 -0.30 -32.09
N VAL A 18 -36.04 -1.31 -31.53
CA VAL A 18 -35.18 -1.16 -30.36
C VAL A 18 -33.89 -0.52 -30.85
N LYS A 19 -33.78 0.80 -30.75
CA LYS A 19 -32.46 1.43 -30.72
C LYS A 19 -31.78 0.92 -29.44
N ARG A 20 -31.03 -0.17 -29.55
CA ARG A 20 -30.15 -0.65 -28.47
C ARG A 20 -29.03 0.37 -28.34
N ILE A 21 -29.24 1.33 -27.44
CA ILE A 21 -28.20 2.23 -27.00
C ILE A 21 -27.17 1.36 -26.25
N PHE A 22 -26.07 1.03 -26.91
CA PHE A 22 -24.89 0.39 -26.31
C PHE A 22 -24.17 1.39 -25.40
N LEU A 23 -24.75 1.74 -24.25
CA LEU A 23 -24.10 2.59 -23.24
C LEU A 23 -23.43 1.81 -22.11
N ALA A 24 -23.53 0.47 -22.12
CA ALA A 24 -22.94 -0.38 -21.09
C ALA A 24 -21.41 -0.57 -21.14
N PRO A 25 -20.67 -0.49 -22.27
CA PRO A 25 -19.23 -0.79 -22.24
C PRO A 25 -18.38 0.39 -21.74
N LEU A 26 -18.90 1.62 -21.73
CA LEU A 26 -18.15 2.80 -21.28
C LEU A 26 -18.06 2.90 -19.74
N PHE A 27 -19.06 2.38 -19.02
CA PHE A 27 -19.09 2.44 -17.55
C PHE A 27 -18.09 1.45 -16.93
N ILE A 28 -17.91 0.28 -17.56
CA ILE A 28 -16.94 -0.73 -17.10
C ILE A 28 -15.49 -0.27 -17.37
N LEU A 29 -15.24 0.45 -18.46
CA LEU A 29 -13.91 1.00 -18.76
C LEU A 29 -13.55 2.19 -17.86
N SER A 30 -14.54 2.99 -17.43
CA SER A 30 -14.34 4.11 -16.49
C SER A 30 -13.91 3.64 -15.08
N LEU A 31 -14.37 2.47 -14.63
CA LEU A 31 -14.00 1.91 -13.33
C LEU A 31 -12.54 1.42 -13.25
N LEU A 32 -11.83 1.27 -14.38
CA LEU A 32 -10.43 0.83 -14.41
C LEU A 32 -9.42 1.97 -14.19
N ILE A 33 -9.85 3.23 -14.11
CA ILE A 33 -8.95 4.41 -14.06
C ILE A 33 -8.92 5.07 -12.65
N LEU A 34 -9.59 4.51 -11.65
CA LEU A 34 -9.74 5.15 -10.32
C LEU A 34 -8.80 4.63 -9.22
N SER A 35 -7.61 4.14 -9.57
CA SER A 35 -6.58 3.82 -8.56
C SER A 35 -5.28 4.55 -8.82
N THR A 36 -5.30 5.88 -8.66
CA THR A 36 -4.08 6.69 -8.49
C THR A 36 -3.49 6.53 -7.10
N ASN A 37 -3.72 5.40 -6.42
CA ASN A 37 -3.00 5.08 -5.20
C ASN A 37 -1.56 4.75 -5.63
N VAL A 38 -0.74 5.80 -5.79
CA VAL A 38 0.69 5.68 -5.57
C VAL A 38 0.77 5.06 -4.19
N THR A 39 1.16 3.80 -4.15
CA THR A 39 1.32 3.10 -2.88
C THR A 39 2.76 3.20 -2.51
N PHE A 40 3.01 3.27 -1.21
CA PHE A 40 4.29 3.63 -0.64
C PHE A 40 5.35 2.57 -1.00
N ALA A 41 5.92 2.67 -2.22
CA ALA A 41 6.83 1.71 -2.82
C ALA A 41 8.16 1.65 -2.06
N HIS A 42 8.41 2.66 -1.23
CA HIS A 42 9.57 2.77 -0.36
C HIS A 42 9.71 1.63 0.67
N CYS A 43 8.64 0.91 1.01
CA CYS A 43 8.70 -0.26 1.89
C CYS A 43 9.22 -1.56 1.22
N ASP A 44 9.27 -1.61 -0.11
CA ASP A 44 9.56 -2.84 -0.87
C ASP A 44 11.05 -3.18 -1.08
N PRO A 45 11.99 -2.21 -1.15
CA PRO A 45 13.40 -2.52 -1.37
C PRO A 45 14.06 -3.25 -0.20
N MET A 46 15.10 -4.02 -0.51
CA MET A 46 15.97 -4.69 0.48
C MET A 46 16.58 -3.74 1.53
N ASP A 47 16.72 -2.46 1.15
CA ASP A 47 17.25 -1.38 1.99
C ASP A 47 16.15 -0.46 2.54
N GLY A 48 14.89 -0.78 2.29
CA GLY A 48 13.72 -0.05 2.78
C GLY A 48 13.51 -0.21 4.29
N PRO A 49 12.69 0.65 4.91
CA PRO A 49 12.48 0.69 6.35
C PRO A 49 11.88 -0.61 6.89
N LEU A 50 10.95 -1.22 6.15
CA LEU A 50 10.33 -2.48 6.54
C LEU A 50 11.32 -3.63 6.61
N VAL A 51 12.17 -3.79 5.59
CA VAL A 51 13.19 -4.86 5.57
C VAL A 51 14.29 -4.60 6.61
N LYS A 52 14.66 -3.33 6.86
CA LYS A 52 15.58 -2.97 7.97
C LYS A 52 15.02 -3.41 9.32
N GLU A 53 13.74 -3.15 9.58
CA GLU A 53 13.06 -3.57 10.81
C GLU A 53 12.94 -5.09 10.92
N ALA A 54 12.72 -5.78 9.79
CA ALA A 54 12.73 -7.25 9.74
C ALA A 54 14.11 -7.85 10.06
N LYS A 55 15.20 -7.25 9.56
CA LYS A 55 16.57 -7.63 9.93
C LYS A 55 16.79 -7.48 11.44
N ILE A 56 16.42 -6.32 12.01
CA ILE A 56 16.52 -6.05 13.45
C ILE A 56 15.68 -7.05 14.25
N ALA A 57 14.47 -7.38 13.80
CA ALA A 57 13.60 -8.34 14.46
C ALA A 57 14.26 -9.72 14.59
N LEU A 58 14.88 -10.20 13.51
CA LEU A 58 15.59 -11.48 13.49
C LEU A 58 16.87 -11.43 14.35
N GLU A 59 17.64 -10.34 14.29
CA GLU A 59 18.88 -10.16 15.08
C GLU A 59 18.61 -10.11 16.58
N ARG A 60 17.54 -9.40 16.98
CA ARG A 60 17.17 -9.21 18.39
C ARG A 60 16.21 -10.28 18.92
N ASN A 61 15.84 -11.25 18.08
CA ASN A 61 14.79 -12.22 18.39
C ASN A 61 13.50 -11.57 18.94
N ASN A 62 13.09 -10.45 18.33
CA ASN A 62 11.91 -9.68 18.75
C ASN A 62 11.06 -9.32 17.52
N MET A 63 9.97 -10.04 17.32
CA MET A 63 9.09 -9.81 16.17
C MET A 63 8.32 -8.48 16.22
N ASN A 64 8.26 -7.80 17.37
CA ASN A 64 7.45 -6.58 17.51
C ASN A 64 7.96 -5.42 16.65
N TYR A 65 9.26 -5.44 16.28
CA TYR A 65 9.82 -4.55 15.26
C TYR A 65 9.09 -4.67 13.91
N VAL A 66 8.56 -5.85 13.58
CA VAL A 66 7.78 -6.09 12.35
C VAL A 66 6.28 -5.96 12.57
N LEU A 67 5.74 -6.44 13.69
CA LEU A 67 4.28 -6.47 13.92
C LEU A 67 3.62 -5.08 13.85
N LYS A 68 4.36 -4.02 14.17
CA LYS A 68 3.90 -2.63 14.04
C LYS A 68 3.59 -2.21 12.59
N TRP A 69 4.18 -2.88 11.60
CA TRP A 69 4.02 -2.58 10.17
C TRP A 69 2.90 -3.36 9.48
N VAL A 70 2.30 -4.34 10.16
CA VAL A 70 1.30 -5.23 9.55
C VAL A 70 -0.06 -5.06 10.23
N LEU A 71 -1.12 -5.19 9.43
CA LEU A 71 -2.48 -5.20 9.96
C LEU A 71 -2.68 -6.39 10.92
N PRO A 72 -3.51 -6.24 11.98
CA PRO A 72 -3.74 -7.29 12.98
C PRO A 72 -4.11 -8.66 12.38
N GLN A 73 -4.87 -8.67 11.28
CA GLN A 73 -5.33 -9.90 10.62
C GLN A 73 -4.19 -10.75 10.03
N TYR A 74 -3.01 -10.18 9.78
CA TYR A 74 -1.84 -10.88 9.24
C TYR A 74 -0.82 -11.28 10.32
N GLU A 75 -1.07 -10.99 11.60
CA GLU A 75 -0.09 -11.25 12.66
C GLU A 75 0.29 -12.73 12.79
N THR A 76 -0.69 -13.63 12.68
CA THR A 76 -0.43 -15.08 12.83
C THR A 76 0.55 -15.57 11.77
N GLU A 77 0.38 -15.14 10.52
CA GLU A 77 1.28 -15.50 9.42
C GLU A 77 2.71 -15.00 9.67
N ILE A 78 2.87 -13.77 10.17
CA ILE A 78 4.18 -13.23 10.56
C ILE A 78 4.80 -14.00 11.72
N LYS A 79 4.01 -14.34 12.74
CA LYS A 79 4.46 -15.11 13.91
C LYS A 79 4.99 -16.47 13.48
N ASP A 80 4.25 -17.20 12.64
CA ASP A 80 4.64 -18.53 12.16
C ASP A 80 5.90 -18.45 11.30
N ALA A 81 5.97 -17.49 10.37
CA ALA A 81 7.14 -17.28 9.53
C ALA A 81 8.38 -16.91 10.37
N PHE A 82 8.23 -16.07 11.39
CA PHE A 82 9.30 -15.70 12.31
C PHE A 82 9.84 -16.91 13.08
N ILE A 83 8.95 -17.70 13.68
CA ILE A 83 9.31 -18.91 14.44
C ILE A 83 10.05 -19.91 13.53
N LEU A 84 9.52 -20.17 12.33
CA LEU A 84 10.15 -21.06 11.37
C LEU A 84 11.54 -20.56 10.96
N THR A 85 11.66 -19.27 10.67
CA THR A 85 12.93 -18.62 10.30
C THR A 85 13.96 -18.76 11.40
N MET A 86 13.61 -18.43 12.64
CA MET A 86 14.51 -18.54 13.79
C MET A 86 14.98 -19.98 14.05
N LYS A 87 14.12 -20.97 13.77
CA LYS A 87 14.47 -22.40 13.90
C LYS A 87 15.55 -22.85 12.92
N VAL A 88 15.52 -22.36 11.68
CA VAL A 88 16.38 -22.88 10.60
C VAL A 88 17.59 -21.98 10.28
N ARG A 89 17.51 -20.66 10.55
CA ARG A 89 18.55 -19.69 10.19
C ARG A 89 19.90 -19.87 10.89
N ASN A 90 19.94 -20.74 11.90
CA ASN A 90 21.15 -21.05 12.68
C ASN A 90 21.84 -22.36 12.24
N LEU A 91 21.30 -23.06 11.22
CA LEU A 91 21.84 -24.34 10.77
C LEU A 91 23.12 -24.19 9.91
N SER A 92 23.19 -23.14 9.08
CA SER A 92 24.36 -22.80 8.25
C SER A 92 24.23 -21.37 7.71
N SER A 93 25.28 -20.86 7.05
CA SER A 93 25.22 -19.57 6.34
C SER A 93 24.18 -19.58 5.22
N ASP A 94 24.08 -20.67 4.47
CA ASP A 94 23.12 -20.79 3.37
C ASP A 94 21.69 -20.90 3.90
N ALA A 95 21.49 -21.64 5.00
CA ALA A 95 20.20 -21.71 5.68
C ALA A 95 19.78 -20.35 6.22
N ARG A 96 20.72 -19.56 6.77
CA ARG A 96 20.45 -18.17 7.18
C ARG A 96 20.00 -17.33 6.01
N ASN A 97 20.74 -17.33 4.90
CA ASN A 97 20.41 -16.53 3.73
C ASN A 97 19.01 -16.87 3.17
N LEU A 98 18.69 -18.17 3.09
CA LEU A 98 17.39 -18.63 2.61
C LEU A 98 16.26 -18.24 3.58
N ALA A 99 16.45 -18.47 4.88
CA ALA A 99 15.44 -18.22 5.90
C ALA A 99 15.15 -16.73 6.08
N ASP A 100 16.20 -15.91 6.14
CA ASP A 100 16.07 -14.46 6.26
C ASP A 100 15.36 -13.89 5.03
N LYS A 101 15.71 -14.34 3.82
CA LYS A 101 15.02 -13.93 2.58
C LYS A 101 13.54 -14.34 2.59
N TYR A 102 13.23 -15.57 2.99
CA TYR A 102 11.84 -16.04 3.14
C TYR A 102 11.03 -15.15 4.10
N PHE A 103 11.62 -14.78 5.23
CA PHE A 103 10.97 -13.91 6.20
C PHE A 103 10.74 -12.51 5.62
N PHE A 104 11.75 -11.91 4.99
CA PHE A 104 11.62 -10.58 4.39
C PHE A 104 10.53 -10.55 3.32
N GLU A 105 10.51 -11.53 2.41
CA GLU A 105 9.49 -11.61 1.35
C GLU A 105 8.08 -11.79 1.92
N THR A 106 7.95 -12.59 2.99
CA THR A 106 6.68 -12.76 3.70
C THR A 106 6.20 -11.44 4.31
N VAL A 107 7.09 -10.72 5.01
CA VAL A 107 6.78 -9.43 5.64
C VAL A 107 6.35 -8.38 4.62
N VAL A 108 7.11 -8.21 3.55
CA VAL A 108 6.79 -7.24 2.50
C VAL A 108 5.47 -7.61 1.82
N ARG A 109 5.23 -8.90 1.52
CA ARG A 109 3.99 -9.35 0.89
C ARG A 109 2.75 -9.04 1.74
N VAL A 110 2.78 -9.32 3.05
CA VAL A 110 1.61 -9.09 3.90
C VAL A 110 1.39 -7.59 4.17
N HIS A 111 2.47 -6.81 4.26
CA HIS A 111 2.37 -5.36 4.37
C HIS A 111 1.68 -4.76 3.14
N ARG A 112 2.15 -5.14 1.94
CA ARG A 112 1.55 -4.76 0.65
C ARG A 112 0.09 -5.17 0.53
N SER A 113 -0.24 -6.37 1.00
CA SER A 113 -1.63 -6.85 1.05
C SER A 113 -2.51 -5.98 1.95
N GLY A 114 -1.96 -5.49 3.07
CA GLY A 114 -2.65 -4.54 3.97
C GLY A 114 -2.89 -3.17 3.35
N GLU A 115 -2.09 -2.76 2.38
CA GLU A 115 -2.28 -1.53 1.61
C GLU A 115 -3.11 -1.74 0.33
N GLY A 116 -3.57 -2.98 0.09
CA GLY A 116 -4.38 -3.33 -1.07
C GLY A 116 -3.61 -3.43 -2.39
N VAL A 117 -2.28 -3.62 -2.33
CA VAL A 117 -1.43 -3.69 -3.53
C VAL A 117 -0.71 -5.03 -3.70
N PRO A 118 -0.50 -5.45 -4.96
CA PRO A 118 0.11 -6.74 -5.24
C PRO A 118 1.60 -6.75 -4.89
N PHE A 119 2.06 -7.86 -4.33
CA PHE A 119 3.48 -8.12 -4.13
C PHE A 119 4.16 -8.51 -5.45
N THR A 120 5.20 -7.77 -5.83
CA THR A 120 5.96 -7.98 -7.09
C THR A 120 7.42 -8.40 -6.84
N GLY A 121 7.69 -8.97 -5.67
CA GLY A 121 9.05 -9.28 -5.22
C GLY A 121 9.72 -8.11 -4.49
N ILE A 122 10.67 -8.44 -3.61
CA ILE A 122 11.53 -7.45 -2.97
C ILE A 122 12.44 -6.81 -4.01
N LYS A 123 12.53 -5.48 -4.01
CA LYS A 123 13.43 -4.78 -4.94
C LYS A 123 14.88 -4.93 -4.48
N PRO A 124 15.86 -5.13 -5.41
CA PRO A 124 17.26 -5.30 -5.05
C PRO A 124 17.80 -4.16 -4.18
N SER A 125 18.86 -4.43 -3.42
CA SER A 125 19.62 -3.38 -2.74
C SER A 125 20.14 -2.36 -3.75
N GLY A 126 20.11 -1.08 -3.38
CA GLY A 126 20.45 0.02 -4.28
C GLY A 126 19.36 0.38 -5.31
N THR A 127 18.15 -0.20 -5.21
CA THR A 127 17.01 0.29 -6.00
C THR A 127 16.78 1.77 -5.71
N PRO A 128 16.75 2.66 -6.73
CA PRO A 128 16.50 4.07 -6.52
C PRO A 128 15.16 4.31 -5.82
N VAL A 129 15.19 5.19 -4.83
CA VAL A 129 14.02 5.71 -4.13
C VAL A 129 13.91 7.18 -4.50
N ASP A 130 12.70 7.69 -4.67
CA ASP A 130 12.45 9.11 -4.93
C ASP A 130 13.17 9.99 -3.90
N GLU A 131 13.90 11.00 -4.36
CA GLU A 131 14.69 11.89 -3.50
C GLU A 131 13.83 12.60 -2.45
N LYS A 132 12.57 12.87 -2.75
CA LYS A 132 11.61 13.45 -1.81
C LYS A 132 11.31 12.51 -0.65
N ILE A 133 11.18 11.21 -0.93
CA ILE A 133 10.97 10.18 0.10
C ILE A 133 12.23 10.08 0.97
N VAL A 134 13.41 10.05 0.35
CA VAL A 134 14.70 10.07 1.07
C VAL A 134 14.80 11.30 1.98
N ALA A 135 14.36 12.47 1.52
CA ALA A 135 14.32 13.69 2.29
C ALA A 135 13.29 13.65 3.44
N ALA A 136 12.12 13.03 3.24
CA ALA A 136 11.13 12.82 4.29
C ALA A 136 11.67 11.92 5.40
N ASP A 137 12.31 10.82 5.05
CA ASP A 137 13.03 9.94 5.97
C ASP A 137 14.08 10.71 6.76
N LYS A 138 14.91 11.50 6.06
CA LYS A 138 15.95 12.30 6.70
C LYS A 138 15.37 13.35 7.64
N SER A 139 14.19 13.87 7.34
CA SER A 139 13.50 14.83 8.19
C SER A 139 13.10 14.20 9.53
N ILE A 140 12.55 12.98 9.51
CA ILE A 140 12.24 12.22 10.73
C ILE A 140 13.52 11.84 11.49
N GLU A 141 14.58 11.42 10.78
CA GLU A 141 15.86 11.07 11.39
C GLU A 141 16.47 12.25 12.16
N THR A 142 16.50 13.43 11.53
CA THR A 142 17.15 14.64 12.08
C THR A 142 16.24 15.47 12.97
N GLY A 143 14.94 15.18 13.02
CA GLY A 143 14.00 15.94 13.83
C GLY A 143 13.66 17.33 13.26
N THR A 144 13.85 17.55 11.95
CA THR A 144 13.53 18.82 11.29
C THR A 144 13.04 18.61 9.87
N LEU A 145 12.10 19.44 9.40
CA LEU A 145 11.64 19.45 7.99
C LEU A 145 12.66 20.01 6.99
N SER A 146 13.83 20.46 7.44
CA SER A 146 14.82 21.13 6.58
C SER A 146 15.22 20.34 5.32
N PRO A 147 15.42 19.00 5.37
CA PRO A 147 15.70 18.20 4.17
C PRO A 147 14.58 18.24 3.12
N LEU A 148 13.31 18.37 3.53
CA LEU A 148 12.16 18.36 2.63
C LEU A 148 11.86 19.70 1.95
N LYS A 149 12.31 20.82 2.51
CA LYS A 149 11.90 22.17 2.06
C LYS A 149 12.17 22.45 0.57
N GLY A 150 13.16 21.78 -0.03
CA GLY A 150 13.49 21.92 -1.47
C GLY A 150 12.65 21.05 -2.40
N PHE A 151 11.88 20.10 -1.87
CA PHE A 151 11.11 19.12 -2.65
C PHE A 151 9.59 19.32 -2.57
N VAL A 152 9.13 20.29 -1.77
CA VAL A 152 7.71 20.56 -1.52
C VAL A 152 7.41 22.04 -1.75
N THR A 153 6.17 22.37 -2.08
CA THR A 153 5.77 23.77 -2.26
C THR A 153 5.61 24.46 -0.90
N LYS A 154 5.63 25.80 -0.90
CA LYS A 154 5.48 26.59 0.34
C LYS A 154 4.10 26.39 0.99
N GLU A 155 3.10 26.12 0.17
CA GLU A 155 1.71 25.90 0.58
C GLU A 155 1.54 24.59 1.36
N MET A 156 2.38 23.58 1.11
CA MET A 156 2.36 22.30 1.82
C MET A 156 2.99 22.38 3.22
N LEU A 157 3.85 23.37 3.48
CA LEU A 157 4.67 23.42 4.69
C LEU A 157 3.87 23.41 6.00
N PRO A 158 2.75 24.16 6.16
CA PRO A 158 2.01 24.16 7.42
C PRO A 158 1.42 22.78 7.76
N GLU A 159 0.83 22.09 6.79
CA GLU A 159 0.25 20.75 7.00
C GLU A 159 1.35 19.70 7.17
N LEU A 160 2.47 19.81 6.45
CA LEU A 160 3.65 18.97 6.69
C LEU A 160 4.17 19.12 8.11
N GLU A 161 4.19 20.33 8.66
CA GLU A 161 4.63 20.59 10.03
C GLU A 161 3.72 19.92 11.06
N VAL A 162 2.40 19.96 10.86
CA VAL A 162 1.44 19.24 11.71
C VAL A 162 1.69 17.73 11.69
N ARG A 163 1.77 17.14 10.48
CA ARG A 163 1.99 15.69 10.31
C ARG A 163 3.35 15.26 10.83
N PHE A 164 4.38 16.05 10.58
CA PHE A 164 5.73 15.83 11.10
C PHE A 164 5.76 15.83 12.63
N ASN A 165 5.15 16.84 13.27
CA ASN A 165 5.07 16.91 14.73
C ASN A 165 4.32 15.71 15.31
N LYS A 166 3.27 15.22 14.62
CA LYS A 166 2.58 13.99 15.00
C LYS A 166 3.51 12.78 14.96
N VAL A 167 4.26 12.58 13.87
CA VAL A 167 5.26 11.51 13.76
C VAL A 167 6.29 11.59 14.89
N MET A 168 6.86 12.78 15.12
CA MET A 168 7.87 12.99 16.16
C MET A 168 7.34 12.74 17.57
N SER A 169 6.06 13.08 17.84
CA SER A 169 5.42 12.82 19.13
C SER A 169 5.25 11.32 19.42
N LEU A 170 5.16 10.48 18.38
CA LEU A 170 4.93 9.05 18.48
C LEU A 170 6.21 8.22 18.38
N LYS A 171 7.29 8.76 17.80
CA LYS A 171 8.55 8.05 17.49
C LYS A 171 9.18 7.33 18.68
N GLY A 172 8.99 7.85 19.90
CA GLY A 172 9.55 7.30 21.14
C GLY A 172 8.75 6.16 21.78
N PHE A 173 7.85 5.51 21.04
CA PHE A 173 7.04 4.41 21.55
C PHE A 173 7.89 3.22 22.05
N ASP A 174 7.37 2.47 23.03
CA ASP A 174 7.94 1.19 23.44
C ASP A 174 7.71 0.16 22.32
N VAL A 175 8.79 -0.41 21.79
CA VAL A 175 8.74 -1.43 20.73
C VAL A 175 7.87 -2.62 21.08
N ASN A 176 7.73 -2.98 22.37
CA ASN A 176 6.88 -4.09 22.79
C ASN A 176 5.40 -3.71 22.92
N ASN A 177 5.08 -2.43 22.83
CA ASN A 177 3.72 -1.95 22.66
C ASN A 177 3.39 -1.85 21.16
N VAL A 178 3.01 -2.99 20.57
CA VAL A 178 2.67 -3.09 19.14
C VAL A 178 1.58 -2.09 18.72
N LYS A 179 0.61 -1.80 19.60
CA LYS A 179 -0.43 -0.81 19.31
C LYS A 179 0.15 0.60 19.15
N ALA A 180 1.01 1.04 20.07
CA ALA A 180 1.69 2.32 19.96
C ALA A 180 2.61 2.37 18.72
N GLY A 181 3.27 1.24 18.41
CA GLY A 181 4.04 1.12 17.17
C GLY A 181 3.18 1.31 15.92
N ARG A 182 1.98 0.73 15.87
CA ARG A 182 1.04 0.91 14.75
C ARG A 182 0.59 2.36 14.61
N GLU A 183 0.30 3.04 15.71
CA GLU A 183 -0.04 4.48 15.69
C GLU A 183 1.11 5.31 15.12
N TYR A 184 2.36 4.99 15.46
CA TYR A 184 3.53 5.63 14.86
C TYR A 184 3.63 5.34 13.35
N ILE A 185 3.44 4.08 12.92
CA ILE A 185 3.49 3.72 11.49
C ILE A 185 2.37 4.40 10.70
N GLU A 186 1.17 4.51 11.25
CA GLU A 186 0.07 5.24 10.62
C GLU A 186 0.42 6.72 10.40
N ALA A 187 0.91 7.40 11.44
CA ALA A 187 1.37 8.78 11.32
C ALA A 187 2.53 8.94 10.34
N TYR A 188 3.47 7.99 10.35
CA TYR A 188 4.57 7.92 9.40
C TYR A 188 4.03 7.86 7.97
N VAL A 189 3.16 6.91 7.64
CA VAL A 189 2.60 6.76 6.29
C VAL A 189 1.84 8.02 5.85
N GLN A 190 1.03 8.60 6.74
CA GLN A 190 0.29 9.84 6.45
C GLN A 190 1.19 11.04 6.16
N PHE A 191 2.34 11.13 6.83
CA PHE A 191 3.34 12.17 6.57
C PHE A 191 3.99 11.99 5.19
N PHE A 192 4.37 10.76 4.82
CA PHE A 192 4.98 10.48 3.52
C PHE A 192 4.02 10.69 2.37
N LYS A 193 2.79 10.18 2.45
CA LYS A 193 1.77 10.37 1.41
C LYS A 193 1.56 11.86 1.11
N PHE A 194 1.41 12.66 2.16
CA PHE A 194 1.25 14.10 2.01
C PHE A 194 2.51 14.74 1.41
N ALA A 195 3.72 14.36 1.87
CA ALA A 195 4.97 14.87 1.29
C ALA A 195 5.08 14.52 -0.21
N GLU A 196 4.70 13.31 -0.60
CA GLU A 196 4.69 12.83 -1.99
C GLU A 196 3.74 13.64 -2.89
N GLY A 197 2.71 14.27 -2.30
CA GLY A 197 1.71 15.06 -3.00
C GLY A 197 0.42 14.29 -3.27
N GLU A 198 0.20 13.17 -2.56
CA GLU A 198 -1.11 12.52 -2.54
C GLU A 198 -2.09 13.43 -1.78
N GLU A 199 -3.04 14.02 -2.50
CA GLU A 199 -4.17 14.72 -1.87
C GLU A 199 -5.08 13.69 -1.20
N GLU A 200 -5.26 13.79 0.12
CA GLU A 200 -6.42 13.19 0.78
C GLU A 200 -7.64 13.94 0.26
N GLY A 201 -8.50 13.27 -0.53
CA GLY A 201 -9.71 13.87 -1.07
C GLY A 201 -10.57 14.46 0.04
N HIS A 202 -10.45 15.77 0.27
CA HIS A 202 -11.33 16.51 1.17
C HIS A 202 -12.72 16.53 0.52
N VAL A 203 -13.60 15.65 1.00
CA VAL A 203 -15.03 15.78 0.74
C VAL A 203 -15.49 17.06 1.43
N HIS A 204 -15.49 18.16 0.70
CA HIS A 204 -16.30 19.31 1.05
C HIS A 204 -17.77 18.86 0.97
N GLN A 205 -18.36 18.51 2.12
CA GLN A 205 -19.79 18.56 2.27
C GLN A 205 -20.19 20.03 2.20
N GLU A 206 -20.50 20.52 1.00
CA GLU A 206 -21.31 21.72 0.84
C GLU A 206 -22.71 21.42 1.40
N SER A 207 -22.99 21.95 2.59
CA SER A 207 -24.36 22.07 3.08
C SER A 207 -25.05 23.13 2.25
N HIS A 208 -25.84 22.71 1.26
CA HIS A 208 -26.84 23.59 0.65
C HIS A 208 -27.97 23.83 1.65
N ASN A 209 -28.07 25.07 2.12
CA ASN A 209 -29.29 25.65 2.69
C ASN A 209 -30.28 25.96 1.57
#